data_AF-A0A3M1PLX7-F1
#
_entry.id   AF-A0A3M1PLX7-F1
#
_cell.length_a   1.000
_cell.length_b   1.000
_cell.length_c   1.000
_cell.angle_alpha   90.00
_cell.angle_beta   90.00
_cell.angle_gamma   90.00
#
_symmetry.space_group_name_H-M   'P 1'
#
loop_
_entity.id
_entity.type
_entity.pdbx_description
1 polymer ?
#
loop_
_entity_poly.entity_id
_entity_poly.type
_entity_poly.pdbx_seq_one_letter_code
_entity_poly.pdbx_strand_id
1 'polypeptide(L)' 'MQLQLVAVEVALGEGTEALQRAIALALQIYGEPLRWAITAVDSDRRVAQVEAVVIVAAAPLCQESGVGERG' A
#
# COMPACT_ATOMS: atom_id res chain seq x y z
N MET A 1 0.43 14.07 5.86
CA MET A 1 -0.11 12.74 5.53
C MET A 1 -0.49 12.75 4.07
N GLN A 2 -0.05 11.75 3.31
CA GLN A 2 -0.41 11.61 1.90
C GLN A 2 -1.16 10.30 1.70
N LEU A 3 -2.20 10.35 0.87
CA LEU A 3 -2.93 9.16 0.45
C LEU A 3 -2.30 8.64 -0.83
N GLN A 4 -1.99 7.35 -0.86
CA GLN A 4 -1.46 6.68 -2.04
C GLN A 4 -2.36 5.49 -2.39
N LEU A 5 -2.65 5.37 -3.69
CA LEU A 5 -3.28 4.17 -4.24
C LEU A 5 -2.18 3.19 -4.62
N VAL A 6 -2.24 1.99 -4.07
CA VAL A 6 -1.30 0.90 -4.34
C VAL A 6 -2.06 -0.31 -4.87
N ALA A 7 -1.48 -0.97 -5.86
CA ALA A 7 -1.97 -2.24 -6.39
C ALA A 7 -1.00 -3.33 -5.97
N VAL A 8 -1.51 -4.39 -5.36
CA VAL A 8 -0.71 -5.51 -4.84
C VAL A 8 -1.32 -6.84 -5.27
N GLU A 9 -0.45 -7.77 -5.66
CA GLU A 9 -0.80 -9.17 -5.85
C GLU A 9 -0.64 -9.90 -4.51
N VAL A 10 -1.68 -10.59 -4.06
CA VAL A 10 -1.66 -11.41 -2.84
C VAL A 10 -2.05 -12.85 -3.16
N ALA A 11 -1.34 -13.81 -2.57
CA ALA A 11 -1.66 -15.21 -2.74
C ALA A 11 -3.02 -15.55 -2.11
N LEU A 12 -3.83 -16.31 -2.85
CA LEU A 12 -5.08 -16.91 -2.35
C LEU A 12 -4.71 -18.03 -1.37
N GLY A 13 -4.65 -17.69 -0.09
CA GLY A 13 -4.44 -18.65 1.00
C GLY A 13 -5.64 -19.59 1.20
N GLU A 14 -5.52 -20.49 2.16
CA GLU A 14 -6.57 -21.44 2.53
C GLU A 14 -7.66 -20.75 3.38
N GLY A 15 -8.51 -19.97 2.71
CA GLY A 15 -9.69 -19.36 3.30
C GLY A 15 -9.66 -17.83 3.40
N THR A 16 -10.85 -17.27 3.61
CA THR A 16 -11.08 -15.82 3.59
C THR A 16 -10.30 -15.07 4.66
N GLU A 17 -10.18 -15.60 5.88
CA GLU A 17 -9.41 -14.96 6.96
C GLU A 17 -7.91 -14.89 6.65
N ALA A 18 -7.35 -15.98 6.10
CA ALA A 18 -5.94 -16.02 5.72
C ALA A 18 -5.64 -14.97 4.63
N LEU A 19 -6.53 -14.85 3.64
CA LEU A 19 -6.42 -13.84 2.59
C LEU A 19 -6.51 -12.41 3.16
N GLN A 20 -7.47 -12.12 4.03
CA GLN A 20 -7.61 -10.79 4.64
C GLN A 20 -6.37 -10.40 5.44
N ARG A 21 -5.79 -11.33 6.20
CA ARG A 21 -4.53 -11.10 6.92
C ARG A 21 -3.35 -10.88 5.97
N ALA A 22 -3.25 -11.67 4.90
CA ALA A 22 -2.20 -11.51 3.90
C ALA A 22 -2.25 -10.12 3.24
N ILE A 23 -3.46 -9.65 2.90
CA ILE A 23 -3.68 -8.29 2.37
C ILE A 23 -3.25 -7.24 3.39
N ALA A 24 -3.73 -7.33 4.63
CA ALA A 24 -3.38 -6.36 5.68
C ALA A 24 -1.86 -6.30 5.93
N LEU A 25 -1.17 -7.44 5.92
CA LEU A 25 0.28 -7.51 6.06
C LEU A 25 1.00 -6.91 4.86
N ALA A 26 0.58 -7.23 3.63
CA ALA A 26 1.17 -6.68 2.42
C ALA A 26 1.02 -5.15 2.35
N LEU A 27 -0.14 -4.63 2.72
CA LEU A 27 -0.43 -3.19 2.68
C LEU A 27 0.32 -2.39 3.74
N GLN A 28 0.56 -2.98 4.92
CA GLN A 28 1.34 -2.35 5.99
C GLN A 28 2.77 -1.99 5.58
N ILE A 29 3.34 -2.67 4.57
CA ILE A 29 4.66 -2.35 4.02
C ILE A 29 4.65 -0.97 3.34
N TYR A 30 3.50 -0.57 2.76
CA TYR A 30 3.34 0.69 2.06
C TYR A 30 2.87 1.82 3.00
N GLY A 31 2.05 1.49 4.00
CA GLY A 31 1.53 2.45 4.96
C GLY A 31 0.31 1.91 5.70
N GLU A 32 -0.43 2.80 6.35
CA GLU A 32 -1.63 2.43 7.11
C GLU A 32 -2.80 2.22 6.14
N PRO A 33 -3.34 0.99 5.98
CA PRO A 33 -4.43 0.73 5.05
C PRO A 33 -5.74 1.33 5.55
N LEU A 34 -6.36 2.20 4.76
CA LEU A 34 -7.69 2.75 5.04
C LEU A 34 -8.79 1.90 4.43
N ARG A 35 -8.62 1.57 3.15
CA ARG A 35 -9.61 0.83 2.36
C ARG A 35 -8.90 0.05 1.27
N TRP A 36 -9.37 -1.17 1.04
CA TRP A 36 -8.90 -2.00 -0.05
C TRP A 36 -10.07 -2.75 -0.68
N ALA A 37 -9.89 -3.18 -1.93
CA ALA A 37 -10.84 -4.01 -2.65
C ALA A 37 -10.08 -4.99 -3.56
N ILE A 38 -10.58 -6.22 -3.65
CA ILE A 38 -10.11 -7.20 -4.62
C ILE A 38 -10.72 -6.82 -5.98
N THR A 39 -9.88 -6.54 -6.97
CA THR A 39 -10.32 -6.09 -8.31
C THR A 39 -10.26 -7.21 -9.34
N ALA A 40 -9.39 -8.19 -9.14
CA ALA A 40 -9.37 -9.41 -9.94
C ALA A 40 -8.89 -10.59 -9.11
N VAL A 41 -9.26 -11.80 -9.53
CA VAL A 41 -8.78 -13.05 -8.94
C VAL A 41 -8.31 -13.95 -10.07
N ASP A 42 -7.05 -14.36 -10.01
CA ASP A 42 -6.43 -15.32 -10.90
C ASP A 42 -6.37 -16.68 -10.20
N SER A 43 -7.32 -17.53 -10.54
CA SER A 43 -7.44 -18.88 -9.97
C SER A 43 -6.35 -19.83 -10.44
N ASP A 44 -5.75 -19.59 -11.60
CA ASP A 44 -4.71 -20.43 -12.19
C ASP A 44 -3.39 -20.25 -11.43
N ARG A 45 -3.02 -18.98 -11.22
CA ARG A 45 -1.85 -18.58 -10.43
C ARG A 45 -2.11 -18.58 -8.93
N ARG A 46 -3.37 -18.76 -8.50
CA ARG A 46 -3.87 -18.59 -7.14
C ARG A 46 -3.46 -17.26 -6.50
N VAL A 47 -3.70 -16.17 -7.22
CA VAL A 47 -3.43 -14.81 -6.72
C VAL A 47 -4.66 -13.92 -6.86
N ALA A 48 -4.84 -12.99 -5.95
CA ALA A 48 -5.82 -11.92 -6.04
C ALA A 48 -5.12 -10.58 -6.26
N GLN A 49 -5.65 -9.79 -7.18
CA GLN A 49 -5.27 -8.41 -7.37
C GLN A 49 -6.07 -7.54 -6.41
N VAL A 50 -5.36 -6.73 -5.63
CA VAL A 50 -5.97 -5.87 -4.62
C VAL A 50 -5.50 -4.44 -4.83
N GLU A 51 -6.46 -3.53 -4.95
CA GLU A 51 -6.19 -2.10 -4.95
C GLU A 51 -6.55 -1.52 -3.58
N ALA A 52 -5.62 -0.77 -3.01
CA ALA A 52 -5.74 -0.24 -1.67
C ALA A 52 -5.31 1.23 -1.59
N VAL A 53 -6.03 1.98 -0.77
CA VAL A 53 -5.67 3.33 -0.36
C VAL A 53 -4.98 3.23 0.99
N VAL A 54 -3.72 3.63 1.02
CA VAL A 54 -2.90 3.68 2.23
C VAL A 54 -2.60 5.12 2.60
N ILE A 55 -2.53 5.40 3.89
CA ILE A 55 -1.94 6.62 4.41
C ILE A 55 -0.45 6.35 4.59
N VAL A 56 0.34 7.17 3.92
CA VAL A 56 1.77 7.22 4.16
C VAL A 56 2.02 8.46 5.01
N ALA A 57 2.65 8.26 6.16
CA ALA A 57 3.16 9.39 6.93
C ALA A 57 4.08 10.16 6.00
N ALA A 58 3.70 11.40 5.69
CA ALA A 58 4.52 12.22 4.81
C ALA A 58 5.88 12.31 5.50
N ALA A 59 6.92 11.73 4.88
CA ALA A 59 8.27 12.04 5.29
C ALA A 59 8.35 13.58 5.30
N PRO A 60 8.91 14.19 6.36
CA PRO A 60 9.07 15.63 6.36
C PRO A 60 9.79 15.97 5.06
N LEU A 61 9.18 16.87 4.29
CA LEU A 61 9.81 17.47 3.13
C LEU A 61 11.06 18.18 3.66
N CYS A 62 12.21 17.50 3.69
CA CYS A 62 13.50 18.17 3.61
C CYS A 62 13.64 18.63 2.16
N GLN A 63 12.80 19.60 1.77
CA GLN A 63 12.90 20.26 0.50
C GLN A 63 13.73 21.53 0.71
N GLU A 64 14.92 21.52 0.10
CA GLU A 64 15.80 22.65 -0.25
C GLU A 64 16.74 23.17 0.84
N SER A 65 17.84 22.45 0.99
CA SER A 65 19.13 23.04 1.36
C SER A 65 19.61 23.94 0.22
N GLY A 66 19.71 25.25 0.47
CA GLY A 66 20.66 26.13 -0.20
C GLY A 66 20.12 27.14 -1.23
N VAL A 67 19.89 28.39 -0.79
CA VAL A 67 20.32 29.56 -1.58
C VAL A 67 20.65 30.76 -0.67
N GLY A 68 21.95 31.00 -0.50
CA GLY A 68 22.57 32.33 -0.44
C GLY A 68 22.32 33.24 0.77
N GLU A 69 23.11 33.06 1.83
CA GLU A 69 23.51 34.18 2.69
C GLU A 69 24.36 35.17 1.87
N ARG A 70 23.88 36.40 1.65
CA ARG A 70 24.70 37.61 1.49
C ARG A 70 23.84 38.86 1.75
N GLY A 71 24.14 39.56 2.84
CA GLY A 71 23.62 40.89 3.19
C GLY A 71 24.43 41.48 4.32
#